data_AF-A0A7W2SM50-F1
#
_entry.id   AF-A0A7W2SM50-F1
#
_cell.length_a   1.000
_cell.length_b   1.000
_cell.length_c   1.000
_cell.angle_alpha   90.00
_cell.angle_beta   90.00
_cell.angle_gamma   90.00
#
_symmetry.space_group_name_H-M   'P 1'
#
loop_
_entity.id
_entity.type
_entity.pdbx_description
1 polymer ?
#
loop_
_entity_poly.entity_id
_entity_poly.type
_entity_poly.pdbx_seq_one_letter_code
_entity_poly.pdbx_strand_id
1 'polypeptide(L)'
;MFSKFLKSVLIFNRSENKAPNFILIYLLISLAWHNQIFITFFVSHGGFTERLNAALVEHSHQYVLVLFFTLLFFILRLSMLYLLNKTDEFIDADEPMIVKVGSDQIVKENKDVVRLLALLAETKAQLAKVKAREISAQADKKKTISNILAVQAELELALADIAILGKSNEELRAKLKQYLAA
;
A
#
# COMPACT_ATOMS: atom_id res chain seq x y z
N MET A 1 -23.66 -25.53 -1.88
CA MET A 1 -23.56 -24.10 -2.27
C MET A 1 -22.91 -23.26 -1.17
N PHE A 2 -23.24 -23.47 0.11
CA PHE A 2 -22.68 -22.73 1.24
C PHE A 2 -21.15 -22.81 1.37
N SER A 3 -20.51 -23.97 1.13
CA SER A 3 -19.04 -24.06 1.22
C SER A 3 -18.32 -23.31 0.08
N LYS A 4 -18.94 -23.20 -1.11
CA LYS A 4 -18.42 -22.36 -2.21
C LYS A 4 -18.53 -20.88 -1.85
N PHE A 5 -19.64 -20.48 -1.23
CA PHE A 5 -19.84 -19.13 -0.72
C PHE A 5 -18.83 -18.78 0.38
N LEU A 6 -18.67 -19.63 1.40
CA LEU A 6 -17.66 -19.45 2.45
C LEU A 6 -16.24 -19.41 1.89
N LYS A 7 -15.91 -20.26 0.92
CA LYS A 7 -14.60 -20.26 0.25
C LYS A 7 -14.39 -18.98 -0.55
N SER A 8 -15.42 -18.46 -1.23
CA SER A 8 -15.37 -17.19 -1.96
C SER A 8 -15.20 -16.00 -1.01
N VAL A 9 -15.93 -15.98 0.11
CA VAL A 9 -15.80 -14.95 1.16
C VAL A 9 -14.41 -15.01 1.79
N LEU A 10 -13.88 -16.22 2.04
CA LEU A 10 -12.54 -16.40 2.59
C LEU A 10 -11.43 -15.93 1.63
N ILE A 11 -11.54 -16.26 0.33
CA ILE A 11 -10.57 -15.84 -0.69
C ILE A 11 -10.62 -14.33 -0.90
N PHE A 12 -11.83 -13.76 -0.98
CA PHE A 12 -12.05 -12.32 -1.09
C PHE A 12 -11.53 -11.55 0.13
N ASN A 13 -11.69 -12.12 1.32
CA ASN A 13 -11.17 -11.51 2.54
C ASN A 13 -9.62 -11.63 2.62
N ARG A 14 -9.02 -12.64 1.99
CA ARG A 14 -7.55 -12.86 1.97
C ARG A 14 -6.80 -11.88 1.06
N SER A 15 -7.44 -11.27 0.06
CA SER A 15 -6.77 -10.31 -0.85
C SER A 15 -6.48 -8.96 -0.18
N GLU A 16 -7.16 -8.60 0.91
CA GLU A 16 -6.94 -7.35 1.66
C GLU A 16 -6.06 -7.55 2.91
N ASN A 17 -4.80 -7.92 2.69
CA ASN A 17 -3.82 -8.28 3.72
C ASN A 17 -3.24 -7.08 4.52
N LYS A 18 -4.07 -6.08 4.92
CA LYS A 18 -3.57 -4.89 5.66
C LYS A 18 -3.96 -4.79 7.14
N ALA A 19 -4.75 -5.70 7.70
CA ALA A 19 -4.97 -5.76 9.15
C ALA A 19 -5.43 -7.16 9.59
N PRO A 20 -5.17 -7.58 10.86
CA PRO A 20 -5.90 -8.70 11.43
C PRO A 20 -7.39 -8.41 11.29
N ASN A 21 -8.14 -9.39 10.80
CA ASN A 21 -9.57 -9.30 10.55
C ASN A 21 -10.35 -9.05 11.85
N PHE A 22 -10.32 -7.82 12.35
CA PHE A 22 -11.00 -7.39 13.56
C PHE A 22 -12.48 -7.81 13.54
N ILE A 23 -13.11 -7.75 12.36
CA ILE A 23 -14.50 -8.14 12.18
C ILE A 23 -14.70 -9.65 12.13
N LEU A 24 -13.81 -10.44 11.51
CA LEU A 24 -13.95 -11.90 11.52
C LEU A 24 -13.72 -12.43 12.93
N ILE A 25 -12.73 -11.89 13.63
CA ILE A 25 -12.46 -12.19 15.04
C ILE A 25 -13.67 -11.77 15.89
N TYR A 26 -14.20 -10.55 15.70
CA TYR A 26 -15.40 -10.08 16.39
C TYR A 26 -16.64 -10.93 16.08
N LEU A 27 -16.80 -11.41 14.84
CA LEU A 27 -17.89 -12.27 14.43
C LEU A 27 -17.74 -13.67 15.05
N LEU A 28 -16.53 -14.23 15.08
CA LEU A 28 -16.27 -15.49 15.79
C LEU A 28 -16.51 -15.38 17.29
N ILE A 29 -16.08 -14.28 17.92
CA ILE A 29 -16.34 -13.98 19.33
C ILE A 29 -17.84 -13.79 19.57
N SER A 30 -18.54 -13.11 18.66
CA SER A 30 -20.00 -12.95 18.71
C SER A 30 -20.70 -14.30 18.57
N LEU A 31 -20.29 -15.17 17.64
CA LEU A 31 -20.87 -16.51 17.52
C LEU A 31 -20.61 -17.36 18.77
N ALA A 32 -19.42 -17.26 19.37
CA ALA A 32 -19.10 -17.92 20.62
C ALA A 32 -19.96 -17.39 21.78
N TRP A 33 -20.24 -16.09 21.79
CA TRP A 33 -21.10 -15.43 22.77
C TRP A 33 -22.59 -15.80 22.63
N HIS A 34 -23.06 -16.05 21.41
CA HIS A 34 -24.45 -16.43 21.11
C HIS A 34 -24.63 -17.95 20.97
N ASN A 35 -23.67 -18.75 21.46
CA ASN A 35 -23.67 -20.22 21.31
C ASN A 35 -24.95 -20.89 21.82
N GLN A 36 -25.59 -20.34 22.85
CA GLN A 36 -26.82 -20.85 23.44
C GLN A 36 -28.00 -20.82 22.46
N ILE A 37 -28.09 -19.81 21.59
CA ILE A 37 -29.12 -19.74 20.54
C ILE A 37 -28.96 -20.93 19.58
N PHE A 38 -27.72 -21.25 19.20
CA PHE A 38 -27.44 -22.39 18.33
C PHE A 38 -27.73 -23.73 19.03
N ILE A 39 -27.37 -23.86 20.30
CA ILE A 39 -27.66 -25.08 21.08
C ILE A 39 -29.18 -25.31 21.16
N THR A 40 -29.97 -24.30 21.53
CA THR A 40 -31.43 -24.41 21.61
C THR A 40 -32.04 -24.72 20.23
N PHE A 41 -31.52 -24.15 19.14
CA PHE A 41 -31.96 -24.47 17.79
C PHE A 41 -31.73 -25.93 17.39
N PHE A 42 -30.61 -26.54 17.79
CA PHE A 42 -30.29 -27.93 17.45
C PHE A 42 -30.93 -28.95 18.41
N VAL A 43 -31.13 -28.60 19.67
CA VAL A 43 -31.72 -29.47 20.69
C VAL A 43 -33.24 -29.48 20.62
N SER A 44 -33.88 -28.37 20.22
CA SER A 44 -35.33 -28.29 20.08
C SER A 44 -35.88 -29.27 19.04
N HIS A 45 -37.04 -29.86 19.37
CA HIS A 45 -37.73 -30.84 18.53
C HIS A 45 -38.87 -30.14 17.77
N GLY A 46 -39.02 -30.46 16.48
CA GLY A 46 -40.02 -29.83 15.61
C GLY A 46 -39.48 -29.53 14.20
N GLY A 47 -40.29 -28.83 13.39
CA GLY A 47 -39.92 -28.30 12.08
C GLY A 47 -38.97 -27.10 12.16
N PHE A 48 -38.41 -26.67 11.03
CA PHE A 48 -37.43 -25.55 10.99
C PHE A 48 -37.95 -24.27 11.67
N THR A 49 -39.20 -23.89 11.38
CA THR A 49 -39.83 -22.69 11.95
C THR A 49 -40.05 -22.80 13.45
N GLU A 50 -40.38 -23.99 13.96
CA GLU A 50 -40.61 -24.23 15.39
C GLU A 50 -39.31 -24.20 16.19
N ARG A 51 -38.24 -24.79 15.64
CA ARG A 51 -36.88 -24.72 16.22
C ARG A 51 -36.34 -23.29 16.23
N LEU A 52 -36.60 -22.54 15.15
CA LEU A 52 -36.21 -21.14 15.05
C LEU A 52 -36.96 -20.29 16.09
N ASN A 53 -38.26 -20.51 16.26
CA ASN A 53 -39.06 -19.79 17.23
C ASN A 53 -38.65 -20.12 18.68
N ALA A 54 -38.36 -21.39 18.97
CA ALA A 54 -37.84 -21.82 20.28
C ALA A 54 -36.51 -21.14 20.62
N ALA A 55 -35.57 -21.12 19.66
CA ALA A 55 -34.28 -20.44 19.83
C ALA A 55 -34.38 -18.92 20.00
N LEU A 56 -35.43 -18.29 19.46
CA LEU A 56 -35.68 -16.84 19.52
C LEU A 56 -36.42 -16.40 20.79
N VAL A 57 -37.27 -17.26 21.34
CA VAL A 57 -38.13 -16.93 22.49
C VAL A 57 -37.44 -17.24 23.82
N GLU A 58 -36.56 -18.24 23.85
CA GLU A 58 -35.93 -18.72 25.10
C GLU A 58 -34.81 -17.81 25.62
N HIS A 59 -34.30 -16.88 24.79
CA HIS A 59 -33.20 -15.99 25.15
C HIS A 59 -33.63 -14.52 25.14
N SER A 60 -33.08 -13.72 26.08
CA SER A 60 -33.33 -12.28 26.17
C SER A 60 -33.20 -11.61 24.80
N HIS A 61 -34.25 -10.90 24.35
CA HIS A 61 -34.34 -10.28 23.02
C HIS A 61 -33.13 -9.40 22.65
N GLN A 62 -32.36 -8.97 23.65
CA GLN A 62 -31.10 -8.24 23.49
C GLN A 62 -30.05 -9.03 22.70
N TYR A 63 -29.88 -10.34 22.93
CA TYR A 63 -28.89 -11.15 22.20
C TYR A 63 -29.27 -11.33 20.73
N VAL A 64 -30.56 -11.52 20.45
CA VAL A 64 -31.08 -11.63 19.08
C VAL A 64 -30.88 -10.32 18.32
N LEU A 65 -31.15 -9.18 18.97
CA LEU A 65 -30.94 -7.85 18.38
C LEU A 65 -29.46 -7.59 18.07
N VAL A 66 -28.56 -7.89 19.01
CA VAL A 66 -27.11 -7.73 18.79
C VAL A 66 -26.64 -8.62 17.64
N LEU A 67 -27.03 -9.90 17.63
CA LEU A 67 -26.72 -10.80 16.52
C LEU A 67 -27.20 -10.25 15.17
N PHE A 68 -28.44 -9.75 15.11
CA PHE A 68 -29.00 -9.15 13.90
C PHE A 68 -28.21 -7.92 13.42
N PHE A 69 -27.86 -7.01 14.33
CA PHE A 69 -27.03 -5.84 13.98
C PHE A 69 -25.64 -6.25 13.51
N THR A 70 -24.99 -7.22 14.17
CA THR A 70 -23.68 -7.71 13.73
C THR A 70 -23.73 -8.34 12.34
N LEU A 71 -24.79 -9.09 12.03
CA LEU A 71 -24.98 -9.67 10.70
C LEU A 71 -25.26 -8.58 9.64
N LEU A 72 -26.07 -7.58 9.98
CA LEU A 72 -26.38 -6.45 9.09
C LEU A 72 -25.13 -5.63 8.74
N PHE A 73 -24.33 -5.27 9.74
CA PHE A 73 -23.07 -4.55 9.51
C PHE A 73 -22.08 -5.38 8.67
N PHE A 74 -22.05 -6.69 8.88
CA PHE A 74 -21.22 -7.59 8.08
C PHE A 74 -21.66 -7.62 6.62
N ILE A 75 -22.96 -7.77 6.35
CA ILE A 75 -23.52 -7.78 4.99
C ILE A 75 -23.27 -6.43 4.30
N LEU A 76 -23.57 -5.31 4.98
CA LEU A 76 -23.40 -3.96 4.42
C LEU A 76 -21.94 -3.68 4.04
N ARG A 77 -20.99 -4.12 4.87
CA ARG A 77 -19.57 -4.03 4.55
C ARG A 77 -19.18 -4.93 3.37
N LEU A 78 -19.68 -6.16 3.30
CA LEU A 78 -19.46 -7.04 2.15
C LEU A 78 -19.98 -6.42 0.85
N SER A 79 -21.15 -5.79 0.89
CA SER A 79 -21.72 -5.07 -0.25
C SER A 79 -20.86 -3.88 -0.66
N MET A 80 -20.39 -3.06 0.28
CA MET A 80 -19.48 -1.95 -0.01
C MET A 80 -18.17 -2.42 -0.63
N LEU A 81 -17.56 -3.47 -0.08
CA LEU A 81 -16.32 -4.05 -0.61
C LEU A 81 -16.53 -4.70 -1.98
N TYR A 82 -17.67 -5.36 -2.21
CA TYR A 82 -18.02 -5.89 -3.52
C TYR A 82 -18.15 -4.77 -4.56
N LEU A 83 -18.79 -3.65 -4.19
CA LEU A 83 -18.88 -2.48 -5.06
C LEU A 83 -17.51 -1.88 -5.35
N LEU A 84 -16.66 -1.72 -4.34
CA LEU A 84 -15.29 -1.22 -4.53
C LEU A 84 -14.45 -2.13 -5.43
N ASN A 85 -14.45 -3.44 -5.18
CA ASN A 85 -13.72 -4.39 -6.02
C ASN A 85 -14.22 -4.37 -7.47
N LYS A 86 -15.54 -4.23 -7.66
CA LYS A 86 -16.12 -4.14 -9.00
C LYS A 86 -15.79 -2.79 -9.66
N THR A 87 -15.74 -1.71 -8.90
CA THR A 87 -15.29 -0.40 -9.37
C THR A 87 -13.82 -0.42 -9.76
N ASP A 88 -12.94 -1.04 -8.96
CA ASP A 88 -11.53 -1.21 -9.27
C ASP A 88 -11.34 -2.11 -10.50
N GLU A 89 -12.13 -3.18 -10.64
CA GLU A 89 -12.16 -4.00 -11.85
C GLU A 89 -12.58 -3.19 -13.09
N PHE A 90 -13.51 -2.24 -12.97
CA PHE A 90 -13.87 -1.31 -14.04
C PHE A 90 -12.85 -0.19 -14.29
N ILE A 91 -11.96 0.10 -13.34
CA ILE A 91 -10.90 1.10 -13.49
C ILE A 91 -9.65 0.44 -14.10
N ASP A 92 -9.32 -0.79 -13.70
CA ASP A 92 -8.17 -1.55 -14.18
C ASP A 92 -8.44 -2.27 -15.51
N ALA A 93 -9.68 -2.68 -15.77
CA ALA A 93 -10.12 -3.02 -17.11
C ALA A 93 -10.26 -1.71 -17.89
N ASP A 94 -9.26 -1.37 -18.69
CA ASP A 94 -9.25 -0.31 -19.71
C ASP A 94 -10.28 -0.58 -20.84
N GLU A 95 -11.38 -1.29 -20.53
CA GLU A 95 -12.49 -1.54 -21.42
C GLU A 95 -13.39 -0.31 -21.43
N PRO A 96 -13.60 0.32 -22.59
CA PRO A 96 -14.48 1.47 -22.68
C PRO A 96 -15.86 1.04 -22.21
N MET A 97 -16.41 1.79 -21.24
CA MET A 97 -17.79 1.65 -20.80
C MET A 97 -18.67 1.76 -22.06
N ILE A 98 -19.08 0.62 -22.65
CA ILE A 98 -20.08 0.62 -23.72
C ILE A 98 -21.40 0.89 -23.03
N VAL A 99 -21.61 2.16 -22.72
CA VAL A 99 -22.92 2.66 -22.39
C VAL A 99 -23.72 2.46 -23.67
N LYS A 100 -24.56 1.42 -23.70
CA LYS A 100 -25.72 1.38 -24.60
C LYS A 100 -26.67 2.50 -24.17
N VAL A 101 -26.25 3.75 -24.32
CA VAL A 101 -27.19 4.87 -24.42
C VAL A 101 -27.89 4.65 -25.75
N GLY A 102 -29.23 4.69 -25.72
CA GLY A 102 -30.03 4.62 -26.94
C GLY A 102 -29.49 5.59 -27.99
N SER A 103 -29.56 5.14 -29.23
CA SER A 103 -29.09 5.73 -30.50
C SER A 103 -29.29 7.25 -30.71
N ASP A 104 -30.00 7.95 -29.84
CA ASP A 104 -30.48 9.32 -30.06
C ASP A 104 -29.79 10.40 -29.21
N GLN A 105 -28.87 10.03 -28.32
CA GLN A 105 -27.94 11.00 -27.72
C GLN A 105 -26.56 10.81 -28.33
N ILE A 106 -26.43 11.26 -29.58
CA ILE A 106 -25.13 11.65 -30.14
C ILE A 106 -24.69 12.85 -29.30
N VAL A 107 -24.01 12.55 -28.19
CA VAL A 107 -23.24 13.51 -27.41
C VAL A 107 -22.31 14.17 -28.41
N LYS A 108 -22.59 15.42 -28.73
CA LYS A 108 -21.68 16.31 -29.45
C LYS A 108 -20.33 16.16 -28.75
N GLU A 109 -19.39 15.49 -29.41
CA GLU A 109 -18.09 15.14 -28.86
C GLU A 109 -17.52 16.37 -28.15
N ASN A 110 -17.44 16.29 -26.82
CA ASN A 110 -17.17 17.46 -26.00
C ASN A 110 -15.69 17.78 -26.19
N LYS A 111 -15.38 18.66 -27.15
CA LYS A 111 -14.01 18.97 -27.64
C LYS A 111 -13.03 19.26 -26.50
N ASP A 112 -13.55 19.76 -25.39
CA ASP A 112 -12.79 20.05 -24.18
C ASP A 112 -12.25 18.78 -23.49
N VAL A 113 -13.01 17.68 -23.48
CA VAL A 113 -12.54 16.39 -22.92
C VAL A 113 -11.42 15.81 -23.76
N VAL A 114 -11.55 15.84 -25.09
CA VAL A 114 -10.49 15.40 -26.01
C VAL A 114 -9.23 16.25 -25.84
N ARG A 115 -9.39 17.57 -25.66
CA ARG A 115 -8.27 18.48 -25.40
C ARG A 115 -7.59 18.21 -24.05
N LEU A 116 -8.36 17.91 -23.00
CA LEU A 116 -7.82 17.55 -21.69
C LEU A 116 -7.05 16.23 -21.74
N LEU A 117 -7.55 15.23 -22.47
CA LEU A 117 -6.83 13.97 -22.69
C LEU A 117 -5.54 14.18 -23.47
N ALA A 118 -5.54 15.04 -24.48
CA ALA A 118 -4.34 15.41 -25.23
C ALA A 118 -3.30 16.12 -24.34
N LEU A 119 -3.73 17.06 -23.48
CA LEU A 119 -2.86 17.71 -22.50
C LEU A 119 -2.31 16.72 -21.46
N LEU A 120 -3.13 15.76 -21.02
CA LEU A 120 -2.68 14.72 -20.09
C LEU A 120 -1.64 13.81 -20.73
N ALA A 121 -1.83 13.42 -22.00
CA ALA A 121 -0.85 12.65 -22.76
C ALA A 121 0.46 13.45 -22.95
N GLU A 122 0.37 14.74 -23.27
CA GLU A 122 1.54 15.61 -23.42
C GLU A 122 2.30 15.78 -22.10
N THR A 123 1.61 16.05 -20.99
CA THR A 123 2.23 16.20 -19.67
C THR A 123 2.89 14.91 -19.20
N LYS A 124 2.29 13.74 -19.47
CA LYS A 124 2.91 12.44 -19.21
C LYS A 124 4.20 12.25 -20.01
N ALA A 125 4.23 12.65 -21.29
CA ALA A 125 5.43 12.58 -22.13
C ALA A 125 6.52 13.56 -21.65
N GLN A 126 6.15 14.78 -21.27
CA GLN A 126 7.08 15.76 -20.69
C GLN A 126 7.65 15.28 -19.35
N LEU A 127 6.83 14.68 -18.49
CA LEU A 127 7.27 14.11 -17.21
C LEU A 127 8.30 12.99 -17.41
N ALA A 128 8.06 12.08 -18.36
CA ALA A 128 9.01 11.03 -18.71
C ALA A 128 10.36 11.61 -19.18
N LYS A 129 10.33 12.67 -20.00
CA LYS A 129 11.52 13.36 -20.49
C LYS A 129 12.29 14.06 -19.38
N VAL A 130 11.60 14.71 -18.44
CA VAL A 130 12.23 15.37 -17.28
C VAL A 130 12.86 14.32 -16.36
N LYS A 131 12.17 13.22 -16.08
CA LYS A 131 12.71 12.12 -15.27
C LYS A 131 13.99 11.53 -15.87
N ALA A 132 14.04 11.34 -17.19
CA ALA A 132 15.26 10.88 -17.87
C ALA A 132 16.42 11.87 -17.73
N ARG A 133 16.15 13.18 -17.86
CA ARG A 133 17.16 14.24 -17.65
C ARG A 133 17.63 14.33 -16.20
N GLU A 134 16.75 14.10 -15.25
CA GLU A 134 17.11 14.11 -13.83
C GLU A 134 18.05 12.94 -13.50
N ILE A 135 17.77 11.74 -14.02
CA ILE A 135 18.63 10.57 -13.84
C ILE A 135 20.03 10.84 -14.41
N SER A 136 20.14 11.42 -15.61
CA SER A 136 21.44 11.77 -16.18
C SER A 136 22.16 12.83 -15.35
N ALA A 137 21.46 13.88 -14.91
CA ALA A 137 22.05 14.93 -14.07
C ALA A 137 22.50 14.40 -12.69
N GLN A 138 21.78 13.44 -12.11
CA GLN A 138 22.19 12.78 -10.87
C GLN A 138 23.44 11.91 -11.08
N ALA A 139 23.54 11.19 -12.19
CA ALA A 139 24.73 10.42 -12.55
C ALA A 139 25.97 11.34 -12.72
N ASP A 140 25.82 12.47 -13.41
CA ASP A 140 26.88 13.46 -13.60
C ASP A 140 27.30 14.13 -12.27
N LYS A 141 26.34 14.45 -11.40
CA LYS A 141 26.63 14.94 -10.04
C LYS A 141 27.43 13.91 -9.24
N LYS A 142 27.02 12.64 -9.27
CA LYS A 142 27.74 11.57 -8.56
C LYS A 142 29.17 11.41 -9.07
N LYS A 143 29.37 11.45 -10.39
CA LYS A 143 30.71 11.42 -11.01
C LYS A 143 31.56 12.60 -10.58
N THR A 144 31.00 13.81 -10.61
CA THR A 144 31.69 15.03 -10.17
C THR A 144 32.09 14.96 -8.69
N ILE A 145 31.19 14.52 -7.81
CA ILE A 145 31.49 14.34 -6.38
C ILE A 145 32.61 13.32 -6.19
N SER A 146 32.57 12.18 -6.90
CA SER A 146 33.63 11.16 -6.83
C SER A 146 34.99 11.71 -7.25
N ASN A 147 35.03 12.52 -8.32
CA ASN A 147 36.27 13.14 -8.77
C ASN A 147 36.81 14.15 -7.76
N ILE A 148 35.93 14.99 -7.18
CA ILE A 148 36.33 15.95 -6.14
C ILE A 148 36.89 15.23 -4.90
N LEU A 149 36.24 14.14 -4.48
CA LEU A 149 36.72 13.34 -3.34
C LEU A 149 38.10 12.70 -3.62
N ALA A 150 38.34 12.23 -4.85
CA ALA A 150 39.65 11.70 -5.23
C ALA A 150 40.74 12.78 -5.19
N VAL A 151 40.47 13.96 -5.76
CA VAL A 151 41.40 15.10 -5.73
C VAL A 151 41.64 15.58 -4.29
N GLN A 152 40.62 15.57 -3.44
CA GLN A 152 40.77 15.92 -2.03
C GLN A 152 41.68 14.92 -1.29
N ALA A 153 41.54 13.62 -1.56
CA ALA A 153 42.42 12.61 -0.98
C ALA A 153 43.88 12.78 -1.44
N GLU A 154 44.12 13.09 -2.71
CA GLU A 154 45.46 13.39 -3.23
C GLU A 154 46.05 14.65 -2.57
N LEU A 155 45.24 15.70 -2.38
CA LEU A 155 45.66 16.92 -1.71
C LEU A 155 46.03 16.68 -0.24
N GLU A 156 45.23 15.89 0.49
CA GLU A 156 45.51 15.52 1.88
C GLU A 156 46.81 14.72 2.00
N LEU A 157 47.07 13.80 1.06
CA LEU A 157 48.31 13.01 1.01
C LEU A 157 49.52 13.91 0.73
N ALA A 158 49.42 14.82 -0.25
CA ALA A 158 50.48 15.78 -0.55
C ALA A 158 50.78 16.73 0.62
N LEU A 159 49.75 17.18 1.34
CA LEU A 159 49.91 18.00 2.55
C LEU A 159 50.60 17.22 3.67
N ALA A 160 50.26 15.94 3.85
CA ALA A 160 50.94 15.08 4.81
C ALA A 160 52.43 14.88 4.46
N ASP A 161 52.74 14.64 3.18
CA ASP A 161 54.13 14.51 2.70
C ASP A 161 54.94 15.80 2.93
N ILE A 162 54.35 16.96 2.63
CA ILE A 162 54.98 18.27 2.90
C ILE A 162 55.27 18.43 4.39
N ALA A 163 54.35 18.05 5.28
CA ALA A 163 54.55 18.14 6.72
C ALA A 163 55.69 17.23 7.19
N ILE A 164 55.77 15.99 6.68
CA ILE A 164 56.85 15.04 7.00
C ILE A 164 58.20 15.56 6.49
N LEU A 165 58.26 16.03 5.23
CA LEU A 165 59.46 16.60 4.64
C LEU A 165 59.92 17.87 5.36
N GLY A 166 58.98 18.71 5.80
CA GLY A 166 59.25 19.88 6.62
C GLY A 166 59.94 19.49 7.93
N LYS A 167 59.38 18.52 8.66
CA LYS A 167 59.95 18.02 9.91
C LYS A 167 61.33 17.38 9.72
N SER A 168 61.49 16.55 8.68
CA SER A 168 62.78 15.93 8.34
C SER A 168 63.86 16.98 8.02
N ASN A 169 63.50 18.04 7.29
CA ASN A 169 64.42 19.14 7.00
C ASN A 169 64.83 19.91 8.26
N GLU A 170 63.91 20.14 9.20
CA GLU A 170 64.24 20.77 10.49
C GLU A 170 65.19 19.91 11.32
N GLU A 171 64.93 18.60 11.40
CA GLU A 171 65.81 17.64 12.07
C GLU A 171 67.22 17.59 11.44
N LEU A 172 67.30 17.59 10.11
CA LEU A 172 68.58 17.65 9.38
C LEU A 172 69.32 18.95 9.67
N ARG A 173 68.63 20.10 9.64
CA ARG A 173 69.22 21.41 9.99
C ARG A 173 69.73 21.44 11.43
N ALA A 174 69.00 20.83 12.36
CA ALA A 174 69.41 20.72 13.77
C ALA A 174 70.68 19.86 13.92
N LYS A 175 70.74 18.69 13.27
CA LYS A 175 71.94 17.84 13.25
C LYS A 175 73.13 18.55 12.63
N LEU A 176 72.93 19.25 11.51
CA LEU A 176 74.00 19.97 10.83
C LEU A 176 74.57 21.11 11.68
N LYS A 177 73.72 21.82 12.42
CA LYS A 177 74.16 22.80 13.42
C LYS A 177 74.97 22.17 14.56
N GLN A 178 74.58 20.99 15.04
CA GLN A 178 75.36 20.26 16.05
C GLN A 178 76.75 19.87 15.53
N TYR A 179 76.83 19.37 14.29
CA TYR A 179 78.11 19.01 13.67
C TYR A 179 79.03 20.22 13.44
N LEU A 180 78.48 21.39 13.12
CA LEU A 180 79.27 22.62 12.96
C LEU A 180 79.70 23.26 14.29
N ALA A 181 79.07 22.88 15.40
CA ALA A 181 79.37 23.38 16.73
C ALA A 181 80.32 22.47 17.54
N ALA A 182 80.67 21.30 17.00
CA ALA A 182 81.64 20.34 17.53
C ALA A 182 82.99 20.48 16.82
#